data_AF-A0A5P9F326-F1
#
_entry.id   AF-A0A5P9F326-F1
#
_cell.length_a   1.000
_cell.length_b   1.000
_cell.length_c   1.000
_cell.angle_alpha   90.00
_cell.angle_beta   90.00
_cell.angle_gamma   90.00
#
_symmetry.space_group_name_H-M   'P 1'
#
loop_
_entity.id
_entity.type
_entity.pdbx_description
1 polymer ?
#
loop_
_entity_poly.entity_id
_entity_poly.type
_entity_poly.pdbx_seq_one_letter_code
_entity_poly.pdbx_strand_id
1 'polypeptide(L)'
;MRTLTVVLTVTLISLLSACATKDSILPVPEHDMKDVYDRHMQGIGGGQLYDTRSLLRRPKIEGDDDLSYYVRTEKTQLQARFKTLPNPTMYVFVAPHLAADTQVPIPGYLTEFKMWEQEHYALPGEVSDMENSFGGQ
;
A
#
# COMPACT_ATOMS: atom_id res chain seq x y z
N MET A 1 38.09 -55.62 33.98
CA MET A 1 38.16 -54.36 33.19
C MET A 1 36.92 -54.17 32.30
N ARG A 2 36.56 -55.14 31.43
CA ARG A 2 35.35 -55.06 30.56
C ARG A 2 34.01 -54.92 31.30
N THR A 3 33.84 -55.57 32.44
CA THR A 3 32.60 -55.45 33.25
C THR A 3 32.47 -54.06 33.89
N LEU A 4 33.60 -53.45 34.26
CA LEU A 4 33.66 -52.14 34.90
C LEU A 4 33.39 -51.00 33.90
N THR A 5 33.86 -51.13 32.66
CA THR A 5 33.53 -50.19 31.58
C THR A 5 32.05 -50.25 31.20
N VAL A 6 31.42 -51.43 31.19
CA VAL A 6 29.99 -51.59 30.87
C VAL A 6 29.12 -50.94 31.95
N VAL A 7 29.44 -51.17 33.24
CA VAL A 7 28.72 -50.53 34.35
C VAL A 7 28.83 -49.01 34.27
N LEU A 8 30.03 -48.48 33.97
CA LEU A 8 30.27 -47.04 33.88
C LEU A 8 29.51 -46.39 32.70
N THR A 9 29.40 -47.08 31.56
CA THR A 9 28.60 -46.58 30.42
C THR A 9 27.10 -46.61 30.69
N VAL A 10 26.59 -47.64 31.38
CA VAL A 10 25.16 -47.75 31.70
C VAL A 10 24.77 -46.67 32.72
N THR A 11 25.60 -46.43 33.73
CA THR A 11 25.37 -45.33 34.68
C THR A 11 25.39 -43.98 33.97
N LEU A 12 26.33 -43.75 33.03
CA LEU A 12 26.41 -42.48 32.30
C LEU A 12 25.14 -42.22 31.46
N ILE A 13 24.60 -43.22 30.77
CA ILE A 13 23.37 -43.08 29.94
C ILE A 13 22.14 -42.77 30.81
N SER A 14 22.04 -43.36 32.00
CA SER A 14 20.93 -43.08 32.93
C SER A 14 20.93 -41.64 33.49
N LEU A 15 22.06 -40.93 33.45
CA LEU A 15 22.17 -39.54 33.90
C LEU A 15 21.72 -38.53 32.81
N LEU A 16 21.47 -38.95 31.56
CA LEU A 16 21.03 -38.08 30.46
C LEU A 16 19.49 -37.97 30.32
N SER A 17 18.70 -38.68 31.13
CA SER A 17 17.24 -38.59 31.09
C SER A 17 16.69 -37.57 32.10
N ALA A 18 16.95 -36.29 31.86
CA ALA A 18 16.38 -35.14 32.55
C ALA A 18 16.52 -33.91 31.62
N CYS A 19 15.56 -33.07 31.27
CA CYS A 19 14.13 -32.90 31.53
C CYS A 19 13.57 -32.08 30.36
N ALA A 20 12.42 -32.44 29.79
CA ALA A 20 11.60 -31.53 28.99
C ALA A 20 10.18 -31.53 29.57
N THR A 21 10.05 -31.03 30.80
CA THR A 21 8.75 -30.84 31.44
C THR A 21 8.12 -29.57 30.88
N LYS A 22 7.08 -29.71 30.04
CA LYS A 22 6.37 -28.56 29.43
C LYS A 22 5.52 -27.77 30.42
N ASP A 23 5.36 -28.30 31.64
CA ASP A 23 4.40 -27.83 32.63
C ASP A 23 4.85 -26.56 33.37
N SER A 24 6.13 -26.17 33.25
CA SER A 24 6.67 -24.97 33.90
C SER A 24 6.69 -23.72 33.02
N ILE A 25 6.32 -23.82 31.73
CA ILE A 25 6.49 -22.71 30.77
C ILE A 25 5.21 -22.31 30.04
N LEU A 26 4.20 -23.18 29.95
CA LEU A 26 2.91 -22.83 29.37
C LEU A 26 1.80 -23.02 30.41
N PRO A 27 0.97 -21.99 30.67
CA PRO A 27 -0.24 -22.19 31.46
C PRO A 27 -1.10 -23.24 30.77
N VAL A 28 -1.58 -24.21 31.53
CA VAL A 28 -2.50 -25.24 31.01
C VAL A 28 -3.85 -24.55 30.77
N PRO A 29 -4.35 -24.46 29.53
CA PRO A 29 -5.63 -23.84 29.28
C PRO A 29 -6.74 -24.72 29.86
N GLU A 30 -7.71 -24.10 30.55
CA GLU A 30 -8.87 -24.79 31.14
C GLU A 30 -9.82 -25.36 30.08
N HIS A 31 -9.75 -24.84 28.85
CA HIS A 31 -10.60 -25.21 27.74
C HIS A 31 -9.78 -25.42 26.47
N ASP A 32 -10.19 -26.39 25.66
CA ASP A 32 -9.63 -26.59 24.34
C ASP A 32 -10.01 -25.41 23.42
N MET A 33 -9.12 -25.09 22.46
CA MET A 33 -9.34 -24.00 21.52
C MET A 33 -10.62 -24.20 20.69
N LYS A 34 -10.99 -25.46 20.40
CA LYS A 34 -12.25 -25.80 19.75
C LYS A 34 -13.45 -25.34 20.58
N ASP A 35 -13.41 -25.54 21.90
CA ASP A 35 -14.54 -25.20 22.78
C ASP A 35 -14.66 -23.69 22.95
N VAL A 36 -13.54 -22.96 22.98
CA VAL A 36 -13.52 -21.50 22.96
C VAL A 36 -14.09 -20.96 21.65
N TYR A 37 -13.68 -21.54 20.51
CA TYR A 37 -14.16 -21.15 19.20
C TYR A 37 -15.67 -21.42 19.05
N ASP A 38 -16.13 -22.61 19.40
CA ASP A 38 -17.54 -23.00 19.29
C ASP A 38 -18.41 -22.13 20.20
N ARG A 39 -17.98 -21.84 21.43
CA ARG A 39 -18.70 -20.94 22.35
C ARG A 39 -18.76 -19.51 21.81
N HIS A 40 -17.67 -19.01 21.24
CA HIS A 40 -17.64 -17.69 20.62
C HIS A 40 -18.54 -17.62 19.38
N MET A 41 -18.52 -18.67 18.54
CA MET A 41 -19.34 -18.73 17.33
C MET A 41 -20.83 -18.98 17.61
N GLN A 42 -21.18 -19.71 18.67
CA GLN A 42 -22.57 -19.89 19.10
C GLN A 42 -23.24 -18.56 19.50
N GLY A 43 -22.49 -17.61 20.07
CA GLY A 43 -22.99 -16.24 20.31
C GLY A 43 -23.12 -15.38 19.05
N ILE A 44 -22.42 -15.75 17.97
CA ILE A 44 -22.36 -15.02 16.69
C ILE A 44 -23.41 -15.56 15.69
N GLY A 45 -23.71 -16.86 15.74
CA GLY A 45 -24.58 -17.58 14.79
C GLY A 45 -26.08 -17.57 15.11
N GLY A 46 -26.49 -17.17 16.32
CA GLY A 46 -27.89 -17.16 16.76
C GLY A 46 -28.77 -16.03 16.22
N GLY A 47 -28.42 -15.42 15.09
CA GLY A 47 -29.19 -14.31 14.48
C GLY A 47 -29.10 -12.96 15.22
N GLN A 48 -28.66 -12.95 16.48
CA GLN A 48 -28.56 -11.74 17.31
C GLN A 48 -27.65 -10.66 16.71
N LEU A 49 -26.56 -11.05 16.03
CA LEU A 49 -25.73 -10.11 15.28
C LEU A 49 -26.39 -9.62 14.00
N TYR A 50 -27.22 -10.43 13.34
CA TYR A 50 -28.00 -10.00 12.18
C TYR A 50 -29.06 -8.98 12.61
N ASP A 51 -29.73 -9.20 13.74
CA ASP A 51 -30.67 -8.25 14.34
C ASP A 51 -29.99 -6.96 14.81
N THR A 52 -28.83 -7.06 15.46
CA THR A 52 -28.10 -5.86 15.91
C THR A 52 -27.57 -5.05 14.72
N ARG A 53 -27.14 -5.72 13.63
CA ARG A 53 -26.72 -5.06 12.39
C ARG A 53 -27.90 -4.49 11.60
N SER A 54 -29.10 -5.05 11.71
CA SER A 54 -30.28 -4.52 11.04
C SER A 54 -30.68 -3.16 11.61
N LEU A 55 -30.48 -2.92 12.91
CA LEU A 55 -30.69 -1.61 13.55
C LEU A 55 -29.79 -0.50 12.99
N LEU A 56 -28.57 -0.84 12.54
CA LEU A 56 -27.62 0.10 11.95
C LEU A 56 -27.82 0.26 10.43
N ARG A 57 -28.69 -0.53 9.82
CA ARG A 57 -28.92 -0.53 8.37
C ARG A 57 -29.90 0.58 8.01
N ARG A 58 -29.39 1.79 7.81
CA ARG A 58 -30.15 2.89 7.18
C ARG A 58 -30.34 2.58 5.68
N PRO A 59 -31.55 2.75 5.09
CA PRO A 59 -31.70 2.70 3.65
C PRO A 59 -30.89 3.83 3.00
N LYS A 60 -30.17 3.52 1.91
CA LYS A 60 -29.46 4.52 1.12
C LYS A 60 -30.50 5.50 0.56
N ILE A 61 -30.45 6.75 1.00
CA ILE A 61 -31.35 7.83 0.56
C ILE A 61 -30.65 8.56 -0.59
N GLU A 62 -31.41 9.06 -1.54
CA GLU A 62 -30.91 9.90 -2.64
C GLU A 62 -30.21 11.14 -2.02
N GLY A 63 -28.89 11.25 -2.23
CA GLY A 63 -28.03 12.23 -1.55
C GLY A 63 -27.01 11.63 -0.57
N ASP A 64 -26.98 10.30 -0.39
CA ASP A 64 -25.82 9.63 0.21
C ASP A 64 -24.61 9.85 -0.70
N ASP A 65 -23.62 10.60 -0.21
CA ASP A 65 -22.46 11.06 -0.99
C ASP A 65 -21.85 9.92 -1.79
N ASP A 66 -21.53 10.18 -3.06
CA ASP A 66 -20.84 9.20 -3.89
C ASP A 66 -19.41 9.01 -3.40
N LEU A 67 -19.25 8.12 -2.43
CA LEU A 67 -17.96 7.72 -1.86
C LEU A 67 -17.09 6.96 -2.86
N SER A 68 -17.53 6.75 -4.11
CA SER A 68 -16.72 6.13 -5.17
C SER A 68 -15.38 6.85 -5.36
N TYR A 69 -15.35 8.18 -5.18
CA TYR A 69 -14.11 8.98 -5.22
C TYR A 69 -13.13 8.67 -4.07
N TYR A 70 -13.62 8.15 -2.94
CA TYR A 70 -12.79 7.73 -1.80
C TYR A 70 -12.36 6.26 -1.87
N VAL A 71 -12.94 5.48 -2.77
CA VAL A 71 -12.54 4.09 -2.97
C VAL A 71 -11.18 4.07 -3.65
N ARG A 72 -10.19 3.50 -2.96
CA ARG A 72 -8.89 3.19 -3.57
C ARG A 72 -9.12 2.16 -4.68
N THR A 73 -8.84 2.56 -5.91
CA THR A 73 -8.73 1.65 -7.05
C THR A 73 -7.27 1.49 -7.43
N GLU A 74 -6.93 0.38 -8.09
CA GLU A 74 -5.58 0.15 -8.63
C GLU A 74 -5.10 1.34 -9.49
N LYS A 75 -6.01 1.93 -10.27
CA LYS A 75 -5.76 3.13 -11.08
C LYS A 75 -5.36 4.33 -10.21
N THR A 76 -6.12 4.63 -9.17
CA THR A 76 -5.85 5.77 -8.27
C THR A 76 -4.52 5.59 -7.54
N GLN A 77 -4.17 4.35 -7.20
CA GLN A 77 -2.94 4.04 -6.46
C GLN A 77 -1.68 4.19 -7.32
N LEU A 78 -1.73 3.77 -8.59
CA LEU A 78 -0.65 4.00 -9.55
C LEU A 78 -0.39 5.50 -9.76
N GLN A 79 -1.45 6.30 -9.96
CA GLN A 79 -1.33 7.75 -10.15
C GLN A 79 -0.77 8.47 -8.91
N ALA A 80 -1.15 8.03 -7.71
CA ALA A 80 -0.62 8.61 -6.47
C ALA A 80 0.87 8.28 -6.22
N ARG A 81 1.38 7.18 -6.79
CA ARG A 81 2.75 6.70 -6.54
C ARG A 81 3.74 7.11 -7.62
N PHE A 82 3.28 7.27 -8.86
CA PHE A 82 4.14 7.55 -10.01
C PHE A 82 3.62 8.77 -10.77
N LYS A 83 3.89 9.95 -10.23
CA LYS A 83 3.61 11.23 -10.91
C LYS A 83 4.73 11.57 -11.88
N THR A 84 4.39 12.13 -13.02
CA THR A 84 5.35 12.69 -13.98
C THR A 84 5.62 14.16 -13.68
N LEU A 85 6.78 14.66 -14.11
CA LEU A 85 7.09 16.09 -14.08
C LEU A 85 6.26 16.80 -15.16
N PRO A 86 5.70 17.99 -14.87
CA PRO A 86 4.94 18.75 -15.86
C PRO A 86 5.85 19.13 -17.03
N ASN A 87 5.47 18.84 -18.28
CA ASN A 87 6.22 19.20 -19.49
C ASN A 87 5.49 20.31 -20.28
N PRO A 88 5.71 21.60 -19.95
CA PRO A 88 4.99 22.70 -20.56
C PRO A 88 5.38 22.86 -22.03
N THR A 89 4.42 23.35 -22.82
CA THR A 89 4.71 23.81 -24.18
C THR A 89 5.30 25.22 -24.09
N MET A 90 6.47 25.39 -24.68
CA MET A 90 7.20 26.63 -24.79
C MET A 90 6.95 27.26 -26.15
N TYR A 91 6.98 28.58 -26.20
CA TYR A 91 6.85 29.34 -27.44
C TYR A 91 8.08 30.22 -27.63
N VAL A 92 8.64 30.20 -28.84
CA VAL A 92 9.72 31.11 -29.23
C VAL A 92 9.24 31.98 -30.37
N PHE A 93 9.42 33.29 -30.18
CA PHE A 93 9.21 34.28 -31.23
C PHE A 93 10.51 34.52 -31.98
N VAL A 94 10.48 34.28 -33.29
CA VAL A 94 11.58 34.61 -34.19
C VAL A 94 11.30 35.96 -34.80
N ALA A 95 12.15 36.95 -34.52
CA ALA A 95 12.02 38.28 -35.08
C ALA A 95 12.29 38.28 -36.60
N PRO A 96 11.60 39.13 -37.38
CA PRO A 96 11.89 39.27 -38.81
C PRO A 96 13.36 39.64 -39.03
N HIS A 97 14.02 38.97 -39.98
CA HIS A 97 15.43 39.20 -40.31
C HIS A 97 15.72 38.81 -41.77
N LEU A 98 16.91 39.15 -42.28
CA LEU A 98 17.34 38.73 -43.61
C LEU A 98 18.11 37.41 -43.51
N ALA A 99 17.89 36.50 -44.47
CA ALA A 99 18.69 35.29 -44.60
C ALA A 99 20.16 35.64 -44.87
N ALA A 100 21.10 34.97 -44.18
CA ALA A 100 22.53 35.30 -44.25
C ALA A 100 23.08 35.25 -45.69
N ASP A 101 22.77 34.18 -46.43
CA ASP A 101 23.37 33.93 -47.74
C ASP A 101 22.61 34.62 -48.89
N THR A 102 21.27 34.56 -48.86
CA THR A 102 20.43 35.04 -49.99
C THR A 102 19.89 36.44 -49.80
N GLN A 103 20.04 37.03 -48.60
CA GLN A 103 19.50 38.34 -48.23
C GLN A 103 17.97 38.47 -48.44
N VAL A 104 17.26 37.34 -48.54
CA VAL A 104 15.81 37.30 -48.66
C VAL A 104 15.16 37.58 -47.30
N PRO A 105 14.11 38.40 -47.22
CA PRO A 105 13.43 38.67 -45.96
C PRO A 105 12.68 37.46 -45.42
N ILE A 106 12.95 37.12 -44.16
CA ILE A 106 12.25 36.11 -43.38
C ILE A 106 11.26 36.83 -42.46
N PRO A 107 9.95 36.54 -42.54
CA PRO A 107 8.95 37.18 -41.68
C PRO A 107 9.11 36.71 -40.23
N GLY A 108 8.54 37.48 -39.30
CA GLY A 108 8.48 37.05 -37.90
C GLY A 108 7.41 35.98 -37.70
N TYR A 109 7.70 34.98 -36.87
CA TYR A 109 6.76 33.90 -36.57
C TYR A 109 6.95 33.37 -35.15
N LEU A 110 5.90 32.71 -34.64
CA LEU A 110 5.92 31.98 -33.39
C LEU A 110 6.14 30.49 -33.68
N THR A 111 6.97 29.85 -32.87
CA THR A 111 7.16 28.39 -32.89
C THR A 111 6.80 27.82 -31.54
N GLU A 112 6.24 26.62 -31.51
CA GLU A 112 5.97 25.87 -30.30
C GLU A 112 6.85 24.62 -30.20
N PHE A 113 7.29 24.29 -28.99
CA PHE A 113 8.00 23.04 -28.71
C PHE A 113 7.82 22.65 -27.24
N LYS A 114 8.07 21.39 -26.91
CA LYS A 114 8.04 20.92 -25.52
C LYS A 114 9.34 21.26 -24.80
N MET A 115 9.24 21.59 -23.51
CA MET A 115 10.42 21.86 -22.68
C MET A 115 11.35 20.65 -22.60
N TRP A 116 10.81 19.44 -22.54
CA TRP A 116 11.57 18.18 -22.58
C TRP A 116 11.11 17.28 -23.72
N GLU A 117 12.05 16.50 -24.29
CA GLU A 117 11.77 15.53 -25.35
C GLU A 117 10.96 14.32 -24.84
N GLN A 118 11.20 13.92 -23.59
CA GLN A 118 10.54 12.78 -22.95
C GLN A 118 9.90 13.21 -21.63
N GLU A 119 8.84 12.52 -21.23
CA GLU A 119 8.26 12.69 -19.90
C GLU A 119 9.09 11.91 -18.87
N HIS A 120 9.37 12.55 -17.74
CA HIS A 120 10.14 11.96 -16.66
C HIS A 120 9.25 11.77 -15.44
N TYR A 121 9.42 10.66 -14.73
CA TYR A 121 8.81 10.48 -13.41
C TYR A 121 9.48 11.39 -12.40
N ALA A 122 8.66 12.00 -11.56
CA ALA A 122 9.15 12.89 -10.52
C ALA A 122 9.69 12.11 -9.32
N LEU A 123 10.78 12.60 -8.75
CA LEU A 123 11.31 12.10 -7.48
C LEU A 123 10.44 12.59 -6.30
N PRO A 124 10.53 11.91 -5.14
CA PRO A 124 9.80 12.33 -3.96
C PRO A 124 10.10 13.78 -3.58
N GLY A 125 9.06 14.63 -3.55
CA GLY A 125 9.15 16.04 -3.20
C GLY A 125 9.36 17.01 -4.36
N GLU A 126 9.54 16.53 -5.60
CA GLU A 126 9.68 17.41 -6.78
C GLU A 126 8.35 17.96 -7.28
N VAL A 127 7.26 17.20 -7.13
CA VAL A 127 5.91 17.69 -7.43
C VAL A 127 5.29 18.19 -6.14
N SER A 128 4.91 19.47 -6.15
CA SER A 128 4.03 20.02 -5.12
C SER A 128 2.60 19.55 -5.40
N ASP A 129 1.98 18.88 -4.44
CA ASP A 129 0.54 18.55 -4.51
C ASP A 129 -0.35 19.82 -4.43
N MET A 130 0.24 21.00 -4.25
CA MET A 130 -0.45 22.28 -4.38
C MET A 130 -0.61 22.67 -5.85
N GLU A 131 -1.38 21.91 -6.63
CA GLU A 131 -1.78 22.34 -7.96
C GLU A 131 -3.25 22.81 -7.94
N ASN A 132 -3.42 24.12 -8.19
CA ASN A 132 -4.64 24.77 -8.71
C ASN A 132 -5.92 24.86 -7.85
N SER A 133 -5.84 25.31 -6.59
CA SER A 133 -7.02 25.77 -5.83
C SER A 133 -7.52 27.19 -6.19
N PHE A 134 -6.91 27.87 -7.17
CA PHE A 134 -7.31 29.22 -7.61
C PHE A 134 -7.89 29.28 -9.03
N GLY A 135 -8.01 28.14 -9.73
CA GLY A 135 -8.71 28.03 -11.00
C GLY A 135 -10.19 27.75 -10.80
N GLY A 136 -10.89 28.66 -10.12
CA GLY A 136 -12.36 28.69 -10.10
C GLY A 136 -12.88 29.21 -11.43
N GLN A 137 -13.94 28.54 -11.91
CA GLN A 137 -14.83 28.83 -13.05
C GLN A 137 -14.74 30.20 -13.72
#